data_AF-A0A2T6B5R8-F1
#
_entry.id   AF-A0A2T6B5R8-F1
#
_cell.length_a   1.000
_cell.length_b   1.000
_cell.length_c   1.000
_cell.angle_alpha   90.00
_cell.angle_beta   90.00
_cell.angle_gamma   90.00
#
_symmetry.space_group_name_H-M   'P 1'
#
loop_
_entity.id
_entity.type
_entity.pdbx_description
1 polymer ?
#
loop_
_entity_poly.entity_id
_entity_poly.type
_entity_poly.pdbx_seq_one_letter_code
_entity_poly.pdbx_strand_id
1 'polypeptide(L)'
;MSLTGALYNAFSGLTANARGASLVASNISNATTEGYGRRSLELTPSSIGTSGGVEIHGVLRRSDPAVIADRRQADARLGNSSTLQTFASGLEDAVGSSDVQGSLPMRIAAFENALIVAAANPSSAQRLESVAHAGANLARKFNDVSDELQAGRQAADRSIGLQVDRLNQTLTRVDELNQEIVRAKARKGDTAALLDERQRIIDGVSEMVPLRMVERDNGEVSLFTKRGAILLDGGLKAEIGFSGRNAIGPEMTQAGGQLSGMTINGKPIDTSGAGVFAGGTIAAQFEIRDEIAVTRQAELDGLARELTERLGQGGPDATIGATAAGLFTNAGTPFAAADEVGFAQTIELNSLVAPGSGGTWRLRDGLYATSQGEVGDADLLNAISGALSEVAAPASASLDPSARSYTDFVSSFVSDVAGARVRRDSEQTYQAASQLALREMELSIGVDTDQELQRLMEIEQHYAANAQVMSVVDDLMERLLSI
;
A
#
# COMPACT_ATOMS: atom_id res chain seq x y z
N MET A 1 -42.18 23.46 -48.99
CA MET A 1 -42.31 23.21 -47.55
C MET A 1 -43.73 23.56 -47.13
N SER A 2 -44.46 22.64 -46.50
CA SER A 2 -45.74 22.98 -45.86
C SER A 2 -45.48 23.72 -44.54
N LEU A 3 -46.39 24.61 -44.11
CA LEU A 3 -46.31 25.31 -42.82
C LEU A 3 -46.13 24.34 -41.65
N THR A 4 -46.82 23.20 -41.70
CA THR A 4 -46.68 22.08 -40.75
C THR A 4 -45.28 21.46 -40.74
N GLY A 5 -44.60 21.36 -41.89
CA GLY A 5 -43.23 20.84 -41.96
C GLY A 5 -42.21 21.83 -41.38
N ALA A 6 -42.40 23.13 -41.59
CA ALA A 6 -41.56 24.16 -40.99
C ALA A 6 -41.73 24.24 -39.47
N LEU A 7 -42.97 24.12 -38.97
CA LEU A 7 -43.28 24.07 -37.54
C LEU A 7 -42.63 22.86 -36.86
N TYR A 8 -42.73 21.68 -37.48
CA TYR A 8 -42.13 20.45 -36.96
C TYR A 8 -40.60 20.54 -36.88
N ASN A 9 -39.95 21.09 -37.91
CA ASN A 9 -38.50 21.32 -37.91
C ASN A 9 -38.07 22.28 -36.79
N ALA A 10 -38.80 23.40 -36.63
CA ALA A 10 -38.51 24.38 -35.60
C ALA A 10 -38.71 23.81 -34.20
N PHE A 11 -39.79 23.05 -33.96
CA PHE A 11 -40.08 22.42 -32.68
C PHE A 11 -39.07 21.33 -32.30
N SER A 12 -38.74 20.46 -33.25
CA SER A 12 -37.74 19.40 -33.05
C SER A 12 -36.35 19.99 -32.77
N GLY A 13 -35.95 21.04 -33.50
CA GLY A 13 -34.72 21.79 -33.24
C GLY A 13 -34.72 22.50 -31.88
N LEU A 14 -35.84 23.10 -31.46
CA LEU A 14 -35.97 23.76 -30.16
C LEU A 14 -35.82 22.75 -29.00
N THR A 15 -36.42 21.57 -29.15
CA THR A 15 -36.29 20.46 -28.18
C THR A 15 -34.85 19.97 -28.09
N ALA A 16 -34.18 19.78 -29.25
CA ALA A 16 -32.77 19.40 -29.30
C ALA A 16 -31.85 20.44 -28.64
N ASN A 17 -32.07 21.73 -28.90
CA ASN A 17 -31.30 22.83 -28.31
C ASN A 17 -31.52 22.93 -26.79
N ALA A 18 -32.76 22.80 -26.31
CA ALA A 18 -33.06 22.81 -24.88
C ALA A 18 -32.35 21.66 -24.14
N ARG A 19 -32.36 20.45 -24.73
CA ARG A 19 -31.60 19.31 -24.19
C ARG A 19 -30.09 19.57 -24.24
N GLY A 20 -29.60 20.23 -25.30
CA GLY A 20 -28.19 20.61 -25.46
C GLY A 20 -27.71 21.57 -24.39
N ALA A 21 -28.46 22.64 -24.14
CA ALA A 21 -28.16 23.58 -23.06
C ALA A 21 -28.12 22.88 -21.69
N SER A 22 -29.05 21.95 -21.42
CA SER A 22 -29.04 21.16 -20.19
C SER A 22 -27.81 20.27 -20.04
N LEU A 23 -27.33 19.64 -21.12
CA LEU A 23 -26.11 18.83 -21.09
C LEU A 23 -24.85 19.69 -20.89
N VAL A 24 -24.78 20.85 -21.56
CA VAL A 24 -23.69 21.81 -21.38
C VAL A 24 -23.63 22.29 -19.93
N ALA A 25 -24.77 22.67 -19.35
CA ALA A 25 -24.85 23.04 -17.93
C ALA A 25 -24.39 21.90 -17.02
N SER A 26 -24.84 20.66 -17.28
CA SER A 26 -24.40 19.47 -16.55
C SER A 26 -22.89 19.23 -16.68
N ASN A 27 -22.32 19.38 -17.88
CA ASN A 27 -20.89 19.23 -18.10
C ASN A 27 -20.12 20.26 -17.29
N ILE A 28 -20.50 21.54 -17.36
CA ILE A 28 -19.84 22.62 -16.62
C ILE A 28 -19.93 22.37 -15.11
N SER A 29 -21.12 22.01 -14.58
CA SER A 29 -21.29 21.74 -13.15
C SER A 29 -20.50 20.53 -12.66
N ASN A 30 -20.25 19.54 -13.52
CA ASN A 30 -19.51 18.32 -13.17
C ASN A 30 -18.08 18.31 -13.72
N ALA A 31 -17.57 19.44 -14.22
CA ALA A 31 -16.25 19.50 -14.86
C ALA A 31 -15.10 19.06 -13.94
N THR A 32 -15.26 19.24 -12.63
CA THR A 32 -14.30 18.84 -11.59
C THR A 32 -14.67 17.52 -10.90
N THR A 33 -15.75 16.85 -11.32
CA THR A 33 -16.19 15.58 -10.72
C THR A 33 -15.40 14.42 -11.30
N GLU A 34 -14.73 13.66 -10.44
CA GLU A 34 -13.93 12.52 -10.85
C GLU A 34 -14.77 11.40 -11.50
N GLY A 35 -14.26 10.85 -12.60
CA GLY A 35 -14.94 9.84 -13.40
C GLY A 35 -16.08 10.38 -14.29
N TYR A 36 -16.36 11.69 -14.28
CA TYR A 36 -17.36 12.28 -15.16
C TYR A 36 -16.84 12.36 -16.61
N GLY A 37 -17.54 11.69 -17.53
CA GLY A 37 -17.26 11.81 -18.96
C GLY A 37 -18.09 12.92 -19.61
N ARG A 38 -17.44 13.75 -20.44
CA ARG A 38 -18.13 14.82 -21.20
C ARG A 38 -19.27 14.25 -22.04
N ARG A 39 -20.46 14.83 -21.93
CA ARG A 39 -21.67 14.38 -22.62
C ARG A 39 -21.98 15.23 -23.84
N SER A 40 -22.37 14.59 -24.94
CA SER A 40 -22.83 15.27 -26.16
C SER A 40 -24.11 14.63 -26.68
N LEU A 41 -25.00 15.43 -27.26
CA LEU A 41 -26.18 14.92 -27.96
C LEU A 41 -25.79 14.26 -29.27
N GLU A 42 -26.39 13.10 -29.50
CA GLU A 42 -26.39 12.47 -30.81
C GLU A 42 -27.71 12.81 -31.51
N LEU A 43 -27.61 13.56 -32.61
CA LEU A 43 -28.74 14.00 -33.41
C LEU A 43 -28.72 13.27 -34.74
N THR A 44 -29.86 12.72 -35.15
CA THR A 44 -30.05 12.12 -36.48
C THR A 44 -31.08 12.92 -37.27
N PRO A 45 -30.91 13.09 -38.59
CA PRO A 45 -31.96 13.67 -39.42
C PRO A 45 -33.24 12.83 -39.31
N SER A 46 -34.36 13.47 -39.00
CA SER A 46 -35.67 12.80 -39.02
C SER A 46 -36.07 12.54 -40.46
N SER A 47 -36.27 11.28 -40.86
CA SER A 47 -36.68 10.88 -42.22
C SER A 47 -38.15 10.47 -42.32
N ILE A 48 -38.97 10.77 -41.31
CA ILE A 48 -40.38 10.37 -41.28
C ILE A 48 -41.20 11.34 -42.15
N GLY A 49 -41.52 10.92 -43.38
CA GLY A 49 -42.39 11.65 -44.32
C GLY A 49 -41.67 12.69 -45.20
N THR A 50 -42.42 13.64 -45.77
CA THR A 50 -41.90 14.77 -46.57
C THR A 50 -41.44 15.97 -45.71
N SER A 51 -41.34 15.79 -44.40
CA SER A 51 -40.94 16.82 -43.42
C SER A 51 -39.53 16.51 -42.90
N GLY A 52 -38.65 17.50 -42.85
CA GLY A 52 -37.30 17.37 -42.31
C GLY A 52 -37.27 17.35 -40.77
N GLY A 53 -36.15 17.80 -40.17
CA GLY A 53 -36.00 17.99 -38.72
C GLY A 53 -34.89 17.13 -38.12
N VAL A 54 -34.75 17.18 -36.80
CA VAL A 54 -33.76 16.40 -36.04
C VAL A 54 -34.43 15.54 -34.98
N GLU A 55 -33.93 14.34 -34.77
CA GLU A 55 -34.34 13.46 -33.69
C GLU A 55 -33.16 13.25 -32.74
N ILE A 56 -33.45 13.25 -31.43
CA ILE A 56 -32.45 12.94 -30.40
C ILE A 56 -32.31 11.42 -30.35
N HIS A 57 -31.21 10.89 -30.90
CA HIS A 57 -30.91 9.46 -30.86
C HIS A 57 -30.44 9.04 -29.46
N GLY A 58 -29.71 9.92 -28.76
CA GLY A 58 -29.26 9.67 -27.40
C GLY A 58 -28.24 10.68 -26.89
N VAL A 59 -27.62 10.34 -25.75
CA VAL A 59 -26.51 11.07 -25.16
C VAL A 59 -25.27 10.18 -25.22
N LEU A 60 -24.22 10.67 -25.89
CA LEU A 60 -22.92 10.00 -25.94
C LEU A 60 -22.04 10.55 -24.84
N ARG A 61 -21.42 9.64 -24.09
CA ARG A 61 -20.33 9.94 -23.14
C ARG A 61 -19.01 9.80 -23.87
N ARG A 62 -18.21 10.87 -23.92
CA ARG A 62 -16.84 10.82 -24.45
C ARG A 62 -15.86 10.42 -23.35
N SER A 63 -15.00 9.46 -23.67
CA SER A 63 -13.89 9.00 -22.84
C SER A 63 -12.87 8.27 -23.70
N ASP A 64 -11.62 8.24 -23.28
CA ASP A 64 -10.57 7.43 -23.91
C ASP A 64 -10.30 6.17 -23.05
N PRO A 65 -10.73 4.98 -23.50
CA PRO A 65 -10.57 3.76 -22.73
C PRO A 65 -9.11 3.33 -22.59
N ALA A 66 -8.22 3.73 -23.51
CA ALA A 66 -6.80 3.42 -23.42
C ALA A 66 -6.13 4.24 -22.31
N VAL A 67 -6.39 5.55 -22.29
CA VAL A 67 -5.87 6.45 -21.24
C VAL A 67 -6.37 6.02 -19.86
N ILE A 68 -7.67 5.69 -19.74
CA ILE A 68 -8.24 5.18 -18.48
C ILE A 68 -7.57 3.86 -18.07
N ALA A 69 -7.35 2.94 -19.00
CA ALA A 69 -6.69 1.67 -18.71
C ALA A 69 -5.23 1.86 -18.25
N ASP A 70 -4.50 2.77 -18.88
CA ASP A 70 -3.12 3.09 -18.50
C ASP A 70 -3.06 3.81 -17.15
N ARG A 71 -3.97 4.76 -16.89
CA ARG A 71 -4.09 5.43 -15.58
C ARG A 71 -4.37 4.42 -14.47
N ARG A 72 -5.31 3.49 -14.65
CA ARG A 72 -5.59 2.43 -13.66
C ARG A 72 -4.38 1.56 -13.36
N GLN A 73 -3.56 1.26 -14.37
CA GLN A 73 -2.30 0.55 -14.14
C GLN A 73 -1.30 1.40 -13.36
N ALA A 74 -1.25 2.70 -13.61
CA ALA A 74 -0.41 3.62 -12.85
C ALA A 74 -0.90 3.78 -11.40
N ASP A 75 -2.21 3.82 -11.15
CA ASP A 75 -2.78 3.82 -9.80
C ASP A 75 -2.35 2.57 -9.02
N ALA A 76 -2.42 1.39 -9.64
CA ALA A 76 -2.02 0.15 -9.00
C ALA A 76 -0.52 0.17 -8.60
N ARG A 77 0.34 0.60 -9.54
CA ARG A 77 1.78 0.74 -9.28
C ARG A 77 2.08 1.78 -8.21
N LEU A 78 1.38 2.91 -8.23
CA LEU A 78 1.51 3.94 -7.20
C LEU A 78 1.06 3.41 -5.83
N GLY A 79 -0.09 2.77 -5.74
CA GLY A 79 -0.58 2.15 -4.51
C GLY A 79 0.40 1.12 -3.96
N ASN A 80 0.92 0.23 -4.82
CA ASN A 80 1.95 -0.75 -4.46
C ASN A 80 3.21 -0.07 -3.89
N SER A 81 3.82 0.85 -4.64
CA SER A 81 5.05 1.55 -4.24
C SER A 81 4.87 2.39 -2.97
N SER A 82 3.73 3.08 -2.82
CA SER A 82 3.37 3.86 -1.65
C SER A 82 3.23 2.98 -0.39
N THR A 83 2.59 1.82 -0.53
CA THR A 83 2.44 0.86 0.57
C THR A 83 3.80 0.35 1.06
N LEU A 84 4.68 -0.03 0.12
CA LEU A 84 6.02 -0.53 0.45
C LEU A 84 6.92 0.57 1.02
N GLN A 85 6.80 1.81 0.52
CA GLN A 85 7.53 2.96 1.04
C GLN A 85 7.10 3.28 2.47
N THR A 86 5.80 3.26 2.77
CA THR A 86 5.27 3.53 4.12
C THR A 86 5.83 2.53 5.13
N PHE A 87 5.82 1.24 4.80
CA PHE A 87 6.41 0.21 5.65
C PHE A 87 7.93 0.40 5.83
N ALA A 88 8.65 0.68 4.74
CA ALA A 88 10.09 0.89 4.80
C ALA A 88 10.47 2.13 5.65
N SER A 89 9.65 3.18 5.61
CA SER A 89 9.82 4.37 6.46
C SER A 89 9.60 4.04 7.93
N GLY A 90 8.52 3.34 8.28
CA GLY A 90 8.25 2.94 9.66
C GLY A 90 9.37 2.06 10.24
N LEU A 91 9.90 1.13 9.44
CA LEU A 91 11.05 0.32 9.85
C LEU A 91 12.34 1.16 10.02
N GLU A 92 12.64 2.09 9.11
CA GLU A 92 13.79 2.99 9.27
C GLU A 92 13.67 3.83 10.53
N ASP A 93 12.48 4.39 10.81
CA ASP A 93 12.21 5.17 12.02
C ASP A 93 12.40 4.33 13.29
N ALA A 94 11.90 3.09 13.28
CA ALA A 94 12.06 2.17 14.40
C ALA A 94 13.51 1.76 14.63
N VAL A 95 14.32 1.56 13.58
CA VAL A 95 15.76 1.27 13.71
C VAL A 95 16.53 2.52 14.14
N GLY A 96 16.23 3.65 13.51
CA GLY A 96 16.89 4.94 13.64
C GLY A 96 18.21 5.02 12.86
N SER A 97 18.48 6.16 12.24
CA SER A 97 19.77 6.46 11.61
C SER A 97 20.88 6.71 12.64
N SER A 98 22.13 6.70 12.19
CA SER A 98 23.32 6.83 13.07
C SER A 98 23.38 8.14 13.86
N ASP A 99 22.67 9.18 13.44
CA ASP A 99 22.62 10.51 14.04
C ASP A 99 21.37 10.75 14.92
N VAL A 100 20.41 9.82 14.93
CA VAL A 100 19.17 9.94 15.72
C VAL A 100 19.35 9.35 17.11
N GLN A 101 19.06 10.16 18.15
CA GLN A 101 19.15 9.73 19.54
C GLN A 101 18.27 8.50 19.79
N GLY A 102 18.88 7.43 20.32
CA GLY A 102 18.18 6.17 20.62
C GLY A 102 18.07 5.21 19.44
N SER A 103 18.74 5.49 18.33
CA SER A 103 18.94 4.53 17.24
C SER A 103 19.72 3.30 17.70
N LEU A 104 19.58 2.21 16.95
CA LEU A 104 20.26 0.95 17.26
C LEU A 104 21.80 1.12 17.32
N PRO A 105 22.47 1.78 16.34
CA PRO A 105 23.91 2.07 16.45
C PRO A 105 24.29 2.86 17.70
N MET A 106 23.50 3.88 18.08
CA MET A 106 23.79 4.68 19.27
C MET A 106 23.61 3.89 20.57
N ARG A 107 22.66 2.95 20.64
CA ARG A 107 22.47 2.06 21.80
C ARG A 107 23.67 1.13 21.98
N ILE A 108 24.22 0.63 20.88
CA ILE A 108 25.41 -0.22 20.89
C ILE A 108 26.64 0.57 21.31
N ALA A 109 26.88 1.73 20.68
CA ALA A 109 27.99 2.61 21.05
C ALA A 109 27.90 3.06 22.53
N ALA A 110 26.69 3.29 23.05
CA ALA A 110 26.49 3.61 24.46
C ALA A 110 26.84 2.43 25.38
N PHE A 111 26.54 1.20 24.98
CA PHE A 111 26.91 -0.01 25.73
C PHE A 111 28.43 -0.24 25.73
N GLU A 112 29.07 -0.17 24.56
CA GLU A 112 30.53 -0.25 24.43
C GLU A 112 31.24 0.84 25.25
N ASN A 113 30.79 2.08 25.14
CA ASN A 113 31.37 3.19 25.92
C ASN A 113 31.15 2.99 27.43
N ALA A 114 29.99 2.48 27.85
CA ALA A 114 29.76 2.18 29.27
C ALA A 114 30.76 1.13 29.79
N LEU A 115 31.08 0.11 29.00
CA LEU A 115 32.07 -0.91 29.34
C LEU A 115 33.48 -0.29 29.49
N ILE A 116 33.90 0.55 28.54
CA ILE A 116 35.19 1.26 28.59
C ILE A 116 35.26 2.16 29.83
N VAL A 117 34.20 2.92 30.09
CA VAL A 117 34.09 3.82 31.25
C VAL A 117 34.15 3.02 32.56
N ALA A 118 33.51 1.86 32.63
CA ALA A 118 33.56 0.97 33.79
C ALA A 118 34.95 0.34 33.96
N ALA A 119 35.58 -0.13 32.88
CA ALA A 119 36.93 -0.71 32.92
C ALA A 119 38.00 0.28 33.40
N ALA A 120 37.84 1.58 33.13
CA ALA A 120 38.74 2.62 33.64
C ALA A 120 38.66 2.84 35.16
N ASN A 121 37.56 2.45 35.81
CA ASN A 121 37.42 2.42 37.26
C ASN A 121 36.42 1.32 37.68
N PRO A 122 36.87 0.05 37.72
CA PRO A 122 36.01 -1.11 37.91
C PRO A 122 35.48 -1.24 39.35
N SER A 123 36.04 -0.47 40.28
CA SER A 123 35.56 -0.41 41.67
C SER A 123 34.26 0.41 41.81
N SER A 124 33.89 1.18 40.78
CA SER A 124 32.75 2.08 40.82
C SER A 124 31.44 1.35 40.51
N ALA A 125 30.64 1.08 41.55
CA ALA A 125 29.29 0.53 41.40
C ALA A 125 28.41 1.35 40.44
N GLN A 126 28.53 2.69 40.45
CA GLN A 126 27.77 3.57 39.55
C GLN A 126 28.11 3.34 38.07
N ARG A 127 29.35 3.00 37.75
CA ARG A 127 29.78 2.75 36.37
C ARG A 127 29.30 1.37 35.91
N LEU A 128 29.36 0.37 36.78
CA LEU A 128 28.77 -0.95 36.52
C LEU A 128 27.25 -0.87 36.33
N GLU A 129 26.57 -0.04 37.12
CA GLU A 129 25.15 0.26 36.94
C GLU A 129 24.86 0.91 35.59
N SER A 130 25.76 1.79 35.12
CA SER A 130 25.64 2.41 33.79
C SER A 130 25.76 1.39 32.65
N VAL A 131 26.63 0.37 32.80
CA VAL A 131 26.71 -0.77 31.86
C VAL A 131 25.41 -1.55 31.84
N ALA A 132 24.86 -1.88 33.01
CA ALA A 132 23.57 -2.57 33.13
C ALA A 132 22.44 -1.78 32.45
N HIS A 133 22.36 -0.47 32.68
CA HIS A 133 21.38 0.38 32.01
C HIS A 133 21.56 0.41 30.49
N ALA A 134 22.79 0.51 30.01
CA ALA A 134 23.07 0.52 28.58
C ALA A 134 22.70 -0.82 27.92
N GLY A 135 23.04 -1.95 28.55
CA GLY A 135 22.68 -3.29 28.08
C GLY A 135 21.16 -3.52 28.06
N ALA A 136 20.45 -3.13 29.13
CA ALA A 136 19.00 -3.22 29.18
C ALA A 136 18.31 -2.35 28.12
N ASN A 137 18.83 -1.15 27.86
CA ASN A 137 18.31 -0.27 26.81
C ASN A 137 18.61 -0.79 25.40
N LEU A 138 19.72 -1.49 25.21
CA LEU A 138 20.05 -2.16 23.95
C LEU A 138 19.09 -3.32 23.68
N ALA A 139 18.85 -4.19 24.67
CA ALA A 139 17.88 -5.27 24.55
C ALA A 139 16.48 -4.74 24.23
N ARG A 140 16.03 -3.69 24.93
CA ARG A 140 14.74 -3.04 24.64
C ARG A 140 14.67 -2.52 23.20
N LYS A 141 15.76 -1.96 22.67
CA LYS A 141 15.78 -1.47 21.30
C LYS A 141 15.59 -2.59 20.28
N PHE A 142 16.15 -3.79 20.52
CA PHE A 142 15.85 -4.96 19.70
C PHE A 142 14.37 -5.33 19.77
N ASN A 143 13.78 -5.33 20.98
CA ASN A 143 12.36 -5.62 21.15
C ASN A 143 11.49 -4.60 20.39
N ASP A 144 11.78 -3.30 20.51
CA ASP A 144 11.03 -2.22 19.84
C ASP A 144 11.04 -2.38 18.30
N VAL A 145 12.20 -2.72 17.71
CA VAL A 145 12.31 -2.93 16.25
C VAL A 145 11.58 -4.21 15.82
N SER A 146 11.67 -5.28 16.61
CA SER A 146 10.96 -6.53 16.34
C SER A 146 9.44 -6.35 16.43
N ASP A 147 8.97 -5.59 17.42
CA ASP A 147 7.55 -5.27 17.60
C ASP A 147 7.02 -4.46 16.41
N GLU A 148 7.78 -3.49 15.88
CA GLU A 148 7.40 -2.75 14.66
C GLU A 148 7.26 -3.69 13.45
N LEU A 149 8.19 -4.64 13.28
CA LEU A 149 8.11 -5.64 12.22
C LEU A 149 6.86 -6.51 12.35
N GLN A 150 6.55 -7.03 13.53
CA GLN A 150 5.33 -7.83 13.75
C GLN A 150 4.06 -6.99 13.61
N ALA A 151 4.07 -5.72 14.05
CA ALA A 151 2.96 -4.79 13.85
C ALA A 151 2.70 -4.54 12.36
N GLY A 152 3.75 -4.37 11.56
CA GLY A 152 3.66 -4.27 10.10
C GLY A 152 3.05 -5.51 9.46
N ARG A 153 3.45 -6.72 9.89
CA ARG A 153 2.85 -7.98 9.40
C ARG A 153 1.37 -8.09 9.76
N GLN A 154 1.00 -7.74 10.99
CA GLN A 154 -0.39 -7.76 11.45
C GLN A 154 -1.26 -6.69 10.77
N ALA A 155 -0.69 -5.52 10.46
CA ALA A 155 -1.36 -4.48 9.68
C ALA A 155 -1.58 -4.94 8.23
N ALA A 156 -0.57 -5.57 7.62
CA ALA A 156 -0.68 -6.11 6.27
C ALA A 156 -1.75 -7.20 6.16
N ASP A 157 -1.79 -8.15 7.08
CA ASP A 157 -2.81 -9.22 7.10
C ASP A 157 -4.24 -8.67 7.19
N ARG A 158 -4.47 -7.70 8.08
CA ARG A 158 -5.77 -7.01 8.20
C ARG A 158 -6.12 -6.23 6.93
N SER A 159 -5.13 -5.54 6.36
CA SER A 159 -5.29 -4.77 5.12
C SER A 159 -5.69 -5.66 3.95
N ILE A 160 -5.09 -6.85 3.82
CA ILE A 160 -5.47 -7.85 2.81
C ILE A 160 -6.94 -8.24 2.97
N GLY A 161 -7.38 -8.58 4.19
CA GLY A 161 -8.78 -8.94 4.44
C GLY A 161 -9.77 -7.84 4.02
N LEU A 162 -9.52 -6.60 4.44
CA LEU A 162 -10.36 -5.45 4.09
C LEU A 162 -10.40 -5.19 2.58
N GLN A 163 -9.26 -5.33 1.89
CA GLN A 163 -9.19 -5.13 0.44
C GLN A 163 -9.88 -6.26 -0.33
N VAL A 164 -9.79 -7.51 0.14
CA VAL A 164 -10.52 -8.65 -0.43
C VAL A 164 -12.02 -8.46 -0.29
N ASP A 165 -12.50 -8.04 0.88
CA ASP A 165 -13.92 -7.75 1.11
C ASP A 165 -14.41 -6.63 0.17
N ARG A 166 -13.64 -5.54 0.07
CA ARG A 166 -13.96 -4.43 -0.82
C ARG A 166 -13.95 -4.84 -2.29
N LEU A 167 -13.01 -5.69 -2.71
CA LEU A 167 -12.98 -6.22 -4.08
C LEU A 167 -14.24 -7.03 -4.39
N ASN A 168 -14.64 -7.95 -3.51
CA ASN A 168 -15.86 -8.76 -3.69
C ASN A 168 -17.13 -7.90 -3.76
N GLN A 169 -17.23 -6.87 -2.91
CA GLN A 169 -18.33 -5.89 -2.94
C GLN A 169 -18.36 -5.10 -4.25
N THR A 170 -17.20 -4.64 -4.73
CA THR A 170 -17.09 -3.95 -6.01
C THR A 170 -17.49 -4.84 -7.18
N LEU A 171 -17.04 -6.10 -7.23
CA LEU A 171 -17.44 -7.03 -8.30
C LEU A 171 -18.96 -7.24 -8.32
N THR A 172 -19.59 -7.31 -7.14
CA THR A 172 -21.05 -7.38 -7.02
C THR A 172 -21.72 -6.13 -7.58
N ARG A 173 -21.22 -4.95 -7.23
CA ARG A 173 -21.79 -3.67 -7.65
C ARG A 173 -21.59 -3.39 -9.14
N VAL A 174 -20.46 -3.79 -9.72
CA VAL A 174 -20.21 -3.67 -11.16
C VAL A 174 -21.15 -4.59 -11.95
N ASP A 175 -21.41 -5.79 -11.46
CA ASP A 175 -22.41 -6.70 -12.06
C ASP A 175 -23.83 -6.10 -12.02
N GLU A 176 -24.24 -5.51 -10.90
CA GLU A 176 -25.53 -4.79 -10.82
C GLU A 176 -25.62 -3.65 -11.84
N LEU A 177 -24.58 -2.81 -11.93
CA LEU A 177 -24.52 -1.71 -12.88
C LEU A 177 -24.51 -2.20 -14.33
N ASN A 178 -23.84 -3.31 -14.63
CA ASN A 178 -23.89 -3.93 -15.95
C ASN A 178 -25.33 -4.31 -16.33
N GLN A 179 -26.08 -4.93 -15.41
CA GLN A 179 -27.48 -5.28 -15.65
C GLN A 179 -28.38 -4.05 -15.83
N GLU A 180 -28.16 -2.98 -15.06
CA GLU A 180 -28.88 -1.71 -15.21
C GLU A 180 -28.58 -1.03 -16.55
N ILE A 181 -27.31 -0.99 -16.97
CA ILE A 181 -26.88 -0.43 -18.25
C ILE A 181 -27.52 -1.20 -19.42
N VAL A 182 -27.49 -2.53 -19.39
CA VAL A 182 -28.11 -3.37 -20.43
C VAL A 182 -29.61 -3.11 -20.51
N ARG A 183 -30.31 -3.03 -19.37
CA ARG A 183 -31.76 -2.72 -19.33
C ARG A 183 -32.09 -1.32 -19.84
N ALA A 184 -31.29 -0.31 -19.45
CA ALA A 184 -31.46 1.07 -19.89
C ALA A 184 -31.22 1.19 -21.40
N LYS A 185 -30.17 0.55 -21.93
CA LYS A 185 -29.85 0.52 -23.35
C LYS A 185 -30.93 -0.19 -24.18
N ALA A 186 -31.46 -1.31 -23.69
CA ALA A 186 -32.57 -2.02 -24.33
C ALA A 186 -33.85 -1.16 -24.44
N ARG A 187 -34.06 -0.23 -23.50
CA ARG A 187 -35.17 0.74 -23.51
C ARG A 187 -34.85 2.04 -24.25
N LYS A 188 -33.67 2.14 -24.89
CA LYS A 188 -33.14 3.37 -25.50
C LYS A 188 -33.08 4.56 -24.52
N GLY A 189 -32.84 4.28 -23.24
CA GLY A 189 -32.67 5.28 -22.19
C GLY A 189 -31.23 5.81 -22.08
N ASP A 190 -31.06 6.87 -21.31
CA ASP A 190 -29.74 7.46 -21.02
C ASP A 190 -28.94 6.58 -20.05
N THR A 191 -27.74 6.16 -20.46
CA THR A 191 -26.84 5.32 -19.65
C THR A 191 -25.66 6.10 -19.07
N ALA A 192 -25.50 7.39 -19.38
CA ALA A 192 -24.26 8.13 -19.10
C ALA A 192 -23.91 8.14 -17.60
N ALA A 193 -24.90 8.38 -16.74
CA ALA A 193 -24.70 8.38 -15.29
C ALA A 193 -24.31 6.99 -14.74
N LEU A 194 -24.89 5.91 -15.28
CA LEU A 194 -24.54 4.54 -14.89
C LEU A 194 -23.11 4.19 -15.32
N LEU A 195 -22.67 4.69 -16.49
CA LEU A 195 -21.31 4.51 -16.97
C LEU A 195 -20.30 5.28 -16.09
N ASP A 196 -20.61 6.50 -15.68
CA ASP A 196 -19.78 7.28 -14.74
C ASP A 196 -19.67 6.55 -13.39
N GLU A 197 -20.78 6.05 -12.85
CA GLU A 197 -20.81 5.27 -11.60
C GLU A 197 -19.94 4.01 -11.70
N ARG A 198 -20.10 3.25 -12.79
CA ARG A 198 -19.33 2.03 -13.02
C ARG A 198 -17.84 2.32 -13.14
N GLN A 199 -17.45 3.40 -13.84
CA GLN A 199 -16.06 3.80 -13.93
C GLN A 199 -15.49 4.10 -12.55
N ARG A 200 -16.15 4.94 -11.75
CA ARG A 200 -15.66 5.34 -10.42
C ARG A 200 -15.47 4.16 -9.47
N ILE A 201 -16.40 3.21 -9.50
CA ILE A 201 -16.32 2.02 -8.65
C ILE A 201 -15.16 1.11 -9.06
N ILE A 202 -14.90 0.99 -10.36
CA ILE A 202 -13.77 0.20 -10.88
C ILE A 202 -12.44 0.90 -10.59
N ASP A 203 -12.40 2.22 -10.69
CA ASP A 203 -11.23 3.03 -10.33
C ASP A 203 -10.88 2.86 -8.84
N GLY A 204 -11.89 2.73 -7.98
CA GLY A 204 -11.69 2.48 -6.54
C GLY A 204 -11.08 1.12 -6.18
N VAL A 205 -10.97 0.17 -7.12
CA VAL A 205 -10.32 -1.14 -6.90
C VAL A 205 -9.10 -1.36 -7.79
N SER A 206 -8.85 -0.51 -8.80
CA SER A 206 -7.66 -0.63 -9.63
C SER A 206 -6.37 -0.41 -8.84
N GLU A 207 -6.40 0.36 -7.76
CA GLU A 207 -5.28 0.50 -6.83
C GLU A 207 -4.92 -0.83 -6.13
N MET A 208 -5.94 -1.63 -5.80
CA MET A 208 -5.79 -2.91 -5.10
C MET A 208 -5.27 -4.01 -6.03
N VAL A 209 -5.82 -4.06 -7.24
CA VAL A 209 -5.54 -5.12 -8.21
C VAL A 209 -5.45 -4.53 -9.61
N PRO A 210 -4.31 -4.71 -10.31
CA PRO A 210 -4.21 -4.32 -11.71
C PRO A 210 -5.20 -5.12 -12.56
N LEU A 211 -6.19 -4.42 -13.10
CA LEU A 211 -7.29 -5.00 -13.85
C LEU A 211 -7.33 -4.52 -15.30
N ARG A 212 -7.94 -5.32 -16.16
CA ARG A 212 -8.28 -5.01 -17.54
C ARG A 212 -9.78 -5.14 -17.71
N MET A 213 -10.38 -4.08 -18.24
CA MET A 213 -11.77 -4.05 -18.62
C MET A 213 -11.87 -4.38 -20.11
N VAL A 214 -12.81 -5.25 -20.47
CA VAL A 214 -13.13 -5.59 -21.85
C VAL A 214 -14.62 -5.34 -22.06
N GLU A 215 -14.96 -4.53 -23.06
CA GLU A 215 -16.36 -4.30 -23.43
C GLU A 215 -16.98 -5.55 -24.06
N ARG A 216 -18.25 -5.77 -23.76
CA ARG A 216 -19.11 -6.82 -24.32
C ARG A 216 -20.28 -6.20 -25.05
N ASP A 217 -21.08 -7.06 -25.67
CA ASP A 217 -22.33 -6.66 -26.31
C ASP A 217 -23.24 -5.88 -25.34
N ASN A 218 -24.06 -5.00 -25.88
CA ASN A 218 -25.04 -4.21 -25.12
C ASN A 218 -24.45 -3.32 -24.01
N GLY A 219 -23.15 -3.05 -24.02
CA GLY A 219 -22.49 -2.13 -23.09
C GLY A 219 -22.12 -2.74 -21.74
N GLU A 220 -22.26 -4.06 -21.59
CA GLU A 220 -21.68 -4.81 -20.46
C GLU A 220 -20.15 -4.77 -20.52
N VAL A 221 -19.48 -4.94 -19.37
CA VAL A 221 -18.03 -5.10 -19.30
C VAL A 221 -17.63 -6.33 -18.50
N SER A 222 -16.61 -7.04 -18.98
CA SER A 222 -15.91 -8.09 -18.25
C SER A 222 -14.64 -7.53 -17.62
N LEU A 223 -14.29 -8.05 -16.44
CA LEU A 223 -13.10 -7.66 -15.69
C LEU A 223 -12.16 -8.86 -15.54
N PHE A 224 -10.89 -8.64 -15.88
CA PHE A 224 -9.82 -9.61 -15.74
C PHE A 224 -8.68 -8.98 -14.96
N THR A 225 -7.88 -9.78 -14.25
CA THR A 225 -6.57 -9.29 -13.80
C THR A 225 -5.67 -9.05 -15.01
N LYS A 226 -4.62 -8.23 -14.84
CA LYS A 226 -3.62 -8.00 -15.90
C LYS A 226 -3.02 -9.31 -16.45
N ARG A 227 -2.99 -10.36 -15.63
CA ARG A 227 -2.44 -11.68 -15.96
C ARG A 227 -3.49 -12.70 -16.41
N GLY A 228 -4.73 -12.26 -16.64
CA GLY A 228 -5.77 -13.05 -17.31
C GLY A 228 -6.69 -13.85 -16.39
N ALA A 229 -6.61 -13.69 -15.07
CA ALA A 229 -7.60 -14.31 -14.18
C ALA A 229 -8.94 -13.59 -14.33
N ILE A 230 -10.03 -14.35 -14.45
CA ILE A 230 -11.37 -13.80 -14.62
C ILE A 230 -11.89 -13.33 -13.26
N LEU A 231 -12.32 -12.07 -13.17
CA LEU A 231 -12.92 -11.47 -11.98
C LEU A 231 -14.43 -11.28 -12.12
N LEU A 232 -14.87 -10.85 -13.31
CA LEU A 232 -16.27 -10.73 -13.66
C LEU A 232 -16.44 -11.04 -15.15
N ASP A 233 -17.33 -11.97 -15.48
CA ASP A 233 -17.66 -12.24 -16.87
C ASP A 233 -19.10 -12.71 -17.09
N GLY A 234 -19.91 -11.95 -17.83
CA GLY A 234 -21.28 -12.34 -18.21
C GLY A 234 -22.17 -12.65 -17.01
N GLY A 235 -22.08 -11.85 -15.94
CA GLY A 235 -22.75 -12.07 -14.66
C GLY A 235 -22.10 -13.11 -13.73
N LEU A 236 -21.07 -13.83 -14.19
CA LEU A 236 -20.28 -14.72 -13.33
C LEU A 236 -19.19 -13.92 -12.63
N LYS A 237 -19.37 -13.69 -11.33
CA LYS A 237 -18.42 -12.99 -10.46
C LYS A 237 -17.54 -14.00 -9.75
N ALA A 238 -16.24 -13.74 -9.73
CA ALA A 238 -15.29 -14.54 -8.98
C ALA A 238 -15.44 -14.27 -7.49
N GLU A 239 -15.39 -15.32 -6.67
CA GLU A 239 -15.28 -15.21 -5.22
C GLU A 239 -13.81 -15.18 -4.83
N ILE A 240 -13.36 -14.05 -4.29
CA ILE A 240 -11.99 -13.91 -3.79
C ILE A 240 -11.99 -14.27 -2.31
N GLY A 241 -11.32 -15.37 -1.96
CA GLY A 241 -11.27 -15.86 -0.59
C GLY A 241 -9.96 -15.51 0.09
N PHE A 242 -10.04 -14.99 1.32
CA PHE A 242 -8.92 -14.80 2.23
C PHE A 242 -9.39 -15.03 3.67
N SER A 243 -8.49 -15.51 4.53
CA SER A 243 -8.79 -15.75 5.93
C SER A 243 -7.65 -15.24 6.80
N GLY A 244 -7.80 -14.01 7.28
CA GLY A 244 -6.80 -13.36 8.12
C GLY A 244 -6.64 -13.99 9.50
N ARG A 245 -5.66 -13.52 10.24
CA ARG A 245 -5.35 -13.89 11.62
C ARG A 245 -5.48 -12.69 12.55
N ASN A 246 -5.98 -12.95 13.76
CA ASN A 246 -6.12 -11.93 14.79
C ASN A 246 -4.77 -11.53 15.42
N ALA A 247 -3.81 -12.46 15.43
CA ALA A 247 -2.45 -12.28 15.91
C ALA A 247 -1.48 -13.02 14.98
N ILE A 248 -0.34 -12.41 14.70
CA ILE A 248 0.77 -12.99 13.93
C ILE A 248 2.02 -12.98 14.81
N GLY A 249 2.63 -14.17 14.96
CA GLY A 249 3.92 -14.35 15.60
C GLY A 249 5.06 -14.49 14.58
N PRO A 250 6.33 -14.30 15.01
CA PRO A 250 7.51 -14.43 14.15
C PRO A 250 7.60 -15.77 13.40
N GLU A 251 7.18 -16.86 14.03
CA GLU A 251 7.21 -18.23 13.49
C GLU A 251 6.10 -18.56 12.49
N MET A 252 5.04 -17.74 12.46
CA MET A 252 3.89 -17.98 11.60
C MET A 252 4.24 -17.64 10.15
N THR A 253 4.11 -18.60 9.24
CA THR A 253 4.33 -18.40 7.80
C THR A 253 3.21 -19.02 6.98
N GLN A 254 3.11 -18.66 5.71
CA GLN A 254 2.22 -19.35 4.78
C GLN A 254 2.70 -20.78 4.50
N ALA A 255 4.01 -20.97 4.34
CA ALA A 255 4.63 -22.28 4.08
C ALA A 255 4.41 -23.26 5.24
N GLY A 256 4.45 -22.78 6.49
CA GLY A 256 4.11 -23.57 7.68
C GLY A 256 2.62 -23.79 7.91
N GLY A 257 1.75 -23.22 7.06
CA GLY A 257 0.29 -23.37 7.14
C GLY A 257 -0.38 -22.54 8.25
N GLN A 258 0.36 -21.69 8.97
CA GLN A 258 -0.22 -20.83 10.00
C GLN A 258 -0.90 -19.61 9.39
N LEU A 259 -0.38 -19.07 8.28
CA LEU A 259 -0.98 -17.95 7.55
C LEU A 259 -1.71 -18.41 6.28
N SER A 260 -2.83 -17.76 5.98
CA SER A 260 -3.61 -18.05 4.78
C SER A 260 -3.05 -17.34 3.55
N GLY A 261 -3.15 -17.99 2.39
CA GLY A 261 -3.04 -17.35 1.08
C GLY A 261 -4.37 -16.79 0.58
N MET A 262 -4.41 -16.43 -0.70
CA MET A 262 -5.65 -16.07 -1.39
C MET A 262 -6.17 -17.22 -2.24
N THR A 263 -7.48 -17.19 -2.51
CA THR A 263 -8.13 -18.08 -3.45
C THR A 263 -9.01 -17.33 -4.44
N ILE A 264 -9.20 -17.90 -5.63
CA ILE A 264 -10.25 -17.51 -6.57
C ILE A 264 -11.19 -18.71 -6.74
N ASN A 265 -12.47 -18.54 -6.41
CA ASN A 265 -13.48 -19.62 -6.45
C ASN A 265 -13.00 -20.87 -5.68
N GLY A 266 -12.42 -20.66 -4.49
CA GLY A 266 -11.88 -21.72 -3.62
C GLY A 266 -10.56 -22.35 -4.09
N LYS A 267 -9.99 -21.95 -5.24
CA LYS A 267 -8.70 -22.45 -5.72
C LYS A 267 -7.57 -21.52 -5.27
N PRO A 268 -6.50 -22.03 -4.64
CA PRO A 268 -5.38 -21.21 -4.20
C PRO A 268 -4.71 -20.53 -5.40
N ILE A 269 -4.24 -19.31 -5.17
CA ILE A 269 -3.47 -18.54 -6.15
C ILE A 269 -2.12 -18.16 -5.58
N ASP A 270 -1.16 -17.97 -6.48
CA ASP A 270 0.12 -17.36 -6.15
C ASP A 270 -0.09 -15.87 -5.82
N THR A 271 0.35 -15.46 -4.64
CA THR A 271 0.27 -14.11 -4.09
C THR A 271 1.61 -13.36 -4.11
N SER A 272 2.67 -13.98 -4.65
CA SER A 272 3.97 -13.35 -4.84
C SER A 272 3.96 -12.28 -5.95
N GLY A 273 5.11 -11.62 -6.18
CA GLY A 273 5.31 -10.72 -7.32
C GLY A 273 5.12 -11.38 -8.71
N ALA A 274 5.10 -12.71 -8.78
CA ALA A 274 4.77 -13.47 -10.00
C ALA A 274 3.29 -13.90 -10.07
N GLY A 275 2.50 -13.61 -9.04
CA GLY A 275 1.12 -13.99 -8.89
C GLY A 275 0.13 -13.22 -9.77
N VAL A 276 -1.11 -13.72 -9.85
CA VAL A 276 -2.16 -13.15 -10.71
C VAL A 276 -2.68 -11.78 -10.26
N PHE A 277 -2.35 -11.37 -9.02
CA PHE A 277 -2.68 -10.07 -8.40
C PHE A 277 -1.47 -9.13 -8.30
N ALA A 278 -0.32 -9.50 -8.88
CA ALA A 278 0.92 -8.73 -8.76
C ALA A 278 0.77 -7.28 -9.25
N GLY A 279 1.32 -6.34 -8.49
CA GLY A 279 1.48 -4.93 -8.88
C GLY A 279 0.45 -3.94 -8.31
N GLY A 280 -0.46 -4.37 -7.44
CA GLY A 280 -1.36 -3.49 -6.67
C GLY A 280 -1.04 -3.50 -5.17
N THR A 281 -1.87 -2.83 -4.37
CA THR A 281 -1.69 -2.79 -2.90
C THR A 281 -1.84 -4.15 -2.25
N ILE A 282 -2.72 -5.05 -2.73
CA ILE A 282 -2.83 -6.43 -2.18
C ILE A 282 -1.48 -7.15 -2.26
N ALA A 283 -0.82 -7.10 -3.41
CA ALA A 283 0.48 -7.73 -3.61
C ALA A 283 1.56 -7.12 -2.69
N ALA A 284 1.56 -5.80 -2.51
CA ALA A 284 2.48 -5.14 -1.57
C ALA A 284 2.27 -5.60 -0.13
N GLN A 285 1.01 -5.81 0.31
CA GLN A 285 0.74 -6.30 1.65
C GLN A 285 1.24 -7.74 1.85
N PHE A 286 1.10 -8.62 0.85
CA PHE A 286 1.71 -9.96 0.91
C PHE A 286 3.24 -9.89 0.96
N GLU A 287 3.85 -9.05 0.12
CA GLU A 287 5.31 -8.83 0.11
C GLU A 287 5.80 -8.34 1.49
N ILE A 288 5.09 -7.43 2.15
CA ILE A 288 5.41 -6.99 3.51
C ILE A 288 5.28 -8.15 4.50
N ARG A 289 4.12 -8.83 4.52
CA ARG A 289 3.78 -9.84 5.54
C ARG A 289 4.69 -11.08 5.47
N ASP A 290 4.99 -11.53 4.26
CA ASP A 290 5.53 -12.86 4.02
C ASP A 290 6.99 -12.85 3.52
N GLU A 291 7.50 -11.73 3.00
CA GLU A 291 8.86 -11.64 2.45
C GLU A 291 9.71 -10.61 3.20
N ILE A 292 9.37 -9.32 3.10
CA ILE A 292 10.22 -8.23 3.60
C ILE A 292 10.31 -8.28 5.13
N ALA A 293 9.18 -8.28 5.84
CA ALA A 293 9.22 -8.26 7.30
C ALA A 293 9.82 -9.54 7.89
N VAL A 294 9.60 -10.69 7.25
CA VAL A 294 10.20 -11.98 7.65
C VAL A 294 11.71 -11.93 7.49
N THR A 295 12.21 -11.43 6.36
CA THR A 295 13.66 -11.28 6.11
C THR A 295 14.30 -10.32 7.12
N ARG A 296 13.67 -9.16 7.36
CA ARG A 296 14.19 -8.16 8.30
C ARG A 296 14.13 -8.63 9.76
N GLN A 297 13.12 -9.40 10.13
CA GLN A 297 13.05 -10.04 11.45
C GLN A 297 14.19 -11.05 11.61
N ALA A 298 14.42 -11.89 10.61
CA ALA A 298 15.48 -12.90 10.67
C ALA A 298 16.89 -12.27 10.75
N GLU A 299 17.14 -11.18 10.02
CA GLU A 299 18.39 -10.40 10.16
C GLU A 299 18.53 -9.81 11.57
N LEU A 300 17.47 -9.22 12.12
CA LEU A 300 17.47 -8.64 13.47
C LEU A 300 17.68 -9.70 14.56
N ASP A 301 17.03 -10.86 14.42
CA ASP A 301 17.20 -12.04 15.26
C ASP A 301 18.63 -12.56 15.21
N GLY A 302 19.22 -12.59 14.01
CA GLY A 302 20.62 -12.95 13.81
C GLY A 302 21.58 -12.00 14.52
N LEU A 303 21.32 -10.68 14.50
CA LEU A 303 22.10 -9.70 15.26
C LEU A 303 21.96 -9.92 16.78
N ALA A 304 20.74 -10.15 17.27
CA ALA A 304 20.49 -10.44 18.68
C ALA A 304 21.21 -11.72 19.13
N ARG A 305 21.19 -12.76 18.29
CA ARG A 305 21.93 -14.01 18.49
C ARG A 305 23.43 -13.77 18.55
N GLU A 306 23.98 -13.03 17.59
CA GLU A 306 25.41 -12.72 17.54
C GLU A 306 25.88 -12.00 18.80
N LEU A 307 25.11 -11.01 19.28
CA LEU A 307 25.38 -10.32 20.55
C LEU A 307 25.38 -11.29 21.74
N THR A 308 24.38 -12.18 21.77
CA THR A 308 24.15 -13.09 22.90
C THR A 308 25.20 -14.19 22.97
N GLU A 309 25.58 -14.78 21.83
CA GLU A 309 26.58 -15.85 21.78
C GLU A 309 28.00 -15.30 22.04
N ARG A 310 28.36 -14.13 21.50
CA ARG A 310 29.66 -13.48 21.82
C ARG A 310 29.87 -13.22 23.30
N LEU A 311 28.78 -12.92 24.03
CA LEU A 311 28.79 -12.61 25.45
C LEU A 311 28.18 -13.74 26.31
N GLY A 312 28.11 -14.95 25.73
CA GLY A 312 27.53 -16.14 26.32
C GLY A 312 28.58 -17.21 26.61
N GLN A 313 28.15 -18.47 26.56
CA GLN A 313 29.03 -19.62 26.80
C GLN A 313 30.19 -19.64 25.79
N GLY A 314 31.42 -19.77 26.29
CA GLY A 314 32.62 -19.79 25.46
C GLY A 314 33.14 -18.40 25.09
N GLY A 315 32.43 -17.34 25.49
CA GLY A 315 32.87 -15.96 25.41
C GLY A 315 33.82 -15.56 26.56
N PRO A 316 33.94 -14.25 26.86
CA PRO A 316 34.93 -13.72 27.78
C PRO A 316 34.69 -14.07 29.26
N ASP A 317 33.44 -14.37 29.65
CA ASP A 317 33.10 -14.75 31.02
C ASP A 317 33.19 -16.26 31.22
N ALA A 318 34.31 -16.72 31.78
CA ALA A 318 34.56 -18.13 32.07
C ALA A 318 33.64 -18.71 33.18
N THR A 319 32.86 -17.89 33.88
CA THR A 319 31.90 -18.36 34.89
C THR A 319 30.60 -18.89 34.26
N ILE A 320 30.34 -18.57 33.00
CA ILE A 320 29.16 -19.05 32.27
C ILE A 320 29.36 -20.53 31.90
N GLY A 321 28.68 -21.40 32.65
CA GLY A 321 28.64 -22.83 32.39
C GLY A 321 27.84 -23.22 31.13
N ALA A 322 27.96 -24.47 30.71
CA ALA A 322 27.40 -24.94 29.43
C ALA A 322 25.87 -24.88 29.29
N THR A 323 25.16 -24.77 30.40
CA THR A 323 23.69 -24.67 30.43
C THR A 323 23.23 -23.37 31.09
N ALA A 324 24.16 -22.44 31.35
CA ALA A 324 23.88 -21.19 32.03
C ALA A 324 23.53 -20.10 31.02
N ALA A 325 22.72 -19.14 31.42
CA ALA A 325 22.31 -18.04 30.55
C ALA A 325 23.45 -17.02 30.44
N GLY A 326 23.66 -16.48 29.24
CA GLY A 326 24.69 -15.47 29.02
C GLY A 326 24.36 -14.11 29.62
N LEU A 327 25.14 -13.09 29.25
CA LEU A 327 24.83 -11.70 29.62
C LEU A 327 23.47 -11.26 29.10
N PHE A 328 23.12 -11.69 27.89
CA PHE A 328 21.79 -11.58 27.32
C PHE A 328 21.09 -12.94 27.33
N THR A 329 19.77 -12.92 27.50
CA THR A 329 18.94 -14.13 27.69
C THR A 329 17.71 -14.06 26.78
N ASN A 330 17.06 -15.21 26.57
CA ASN A 330 15.77 -15.32 25.91
C ASN A 330 14.68 -15.38 26.98
N ALA A 331 14.06 -14.24 27.29
CA ALA A 331 13.02 -14.13 28.33
C ALA A 331 13.41 -14.83 29.66
N GLY A 332 14.65 -14.62 30.11
CA GLY A 332 15.18 -15.14 31.37
C GLY A 332 15.84 -16.51 31.27
N THR A 333 15.82 -17.13 30.10
CA THR A 333 16.39 -18.46 29.84
C THR A 333 17.65 -18.38 28.95
N PRO A 334 18.56 -19.37 29.01
CA PRO A 334 19.67 -19.43 28.08
C PRO A 334 19.18 -19.49 26.64
N PHE A 335 19.80 -18.72 25.74
CA PHE A 335 19.50 -18.78 24.32
C PHE A 335 19.91 -20.15 23.74
N ALA A 336 19.07 -20.70 22.87
CA ALA A 336 19.37 -21.89 22.08
C ALA A 336 19.23 -21.56 20.59
N ALA A 337 20.14 -22.06 19.75
CA ALA A 337 20.14 -21.79 18.31
C ALA A 337 18.83 -22.21 17.59
N ALA A 338 18.06 -23.14 18.16
CA ALA A 338 16.75 -23.53 17.64
C ALA A 338 15.66 -22.46 17.84
N ASP A 339 15.88 -21.54 18.78
CA ASP A 339 14.94 -20.48 19.18
C ASP A 339 15.33 -19.12 18.55
N GLU A 340 16.09 -19.12 17.45
CA GLU A 340 16.52 -17.87 16.78
C GLU A 340 15.33 -17.06 16.25
N VAL A 341 14.29 -17.72 15.71
CA VAL A 341 13.13 -17.05 15.13
C VAL A 341 12.35 -16.30 16.22
N GLY A 342 12.29 -14.98 16.10
CA GLY A 342 11.63 -14.09 17.06
C GLY A 342 12.50 -13.71 18.27
N PHE A 343 13.77 -14.12 18.31
CA PHE A 343 14.64 -13.87 19.47
C PHE A 343 14.85 -12.38 19.78
N ALA A 344 14.91 -11.52 18.76
CA ALA A 344 15.02 -10.08 18.98
C ALA A 344 13.82 -9.49 19.76
N GLN A 345 12.66 -10.15 19.71
CA GLN A 345 11.48 -9.74 20.48
C GLN A 345 11.61 -10.07 21.98
N THR A 346 12.38 -11.10 22.32
CA THR A 346 12.44 -11.66 23.68
C THR A 346 13.81 -11.50 24.34
N ILE A 347 14.80 -10.99 23.61
CA ILE A 347 16.12 -10.69 24.16
C ILE A 347 16.00 -9.72 25.34
N GLU A 348 16.61 -10.09 26.46
CA GLU A 348 16.67 -9.27 27.66
C GLU A 348 18.04 -9.36 28.33
N LEU A 349 18.41 -8.33 29.10
CA LEU A 349 19.60 -8.38 29.94
C LEU A 349 19.38 -9.35 31.11
N ASN A 350 20.36 -10.18 31.41
CA ASN A 350 20.29 -11.16 32.48
C ASN A 350 19.94 -10.50 33.83
N SER A 351 18.91 -11.03 34.50
CA SER A 351 18.40 -10.52 35.79
C SER A 351 19.46 -10.42 36.90
N LEU A 352 20.54 -11.22 36.82
CA LEU A 352 21.66 -11.17 37.76
C LEU A 352 22.43 -9.84 37.74
N VAL A 353 22.38 -9.12 36.62
CA VAL A 353 23.07 -7.83 36.40
C VAL A 353 22.12 -6.73 35.93
N ALA A 354 20.80 -6.98 35.94
CA ALA A 354 19.81 -6.00 35.56
C ALA A 354 19.88 -4.74 36.44
N PRO A 355 19.49 -3.55 35.94
CA PRO A 355 19.49 -2.33 36.73
C PRO A 355 18.71 -2.48 38.04
N GLY A 356 19.30 -2.04 39.14
CA GLY A 356 18.72 -2.16 40.48
C GLY A 356 18.78 -3.56 41.11
N SER A 357 19.35 -4.56 40.44
CA SER A 357 19.51 -5.93 40.99
C SER A 357 20.42 -6.01 42.22
N GLY A 358 21.30 -5.02 42.41
CA GLY A 358 22.41 -5.08 43.37
C GLY A 358 23.53 -6.05 42.97
N GLY A 359 23.40 -6.71 41.81
CA GLY A 359 24.33 -7.71 41.30
C GLY A 359 25.29 -7.19 40.23
N THR A 360 25.35 -5.89 39.95
CA THR A 360 26.15 -5.32 38.85
C THR A 360 27.66 -5.51 39.00
N TRP A 361 28.16 -5.83 40.20
CA TRP A 361 29.53 -6.31 40.42
C TRP A 361 29.87 -7.56 39.61
N ARG A 362 28.87 -8.35 39.21
CA ARG A 362 29.04 -9.56 38.38
C ARG A 362 29.45 -9.25 36.94
N LEU A 363 29.19 -8.04 36.44
CA LEU A 363 29.73 -7.58 35.16
C LEU A 363 31.27 -7.49 35.16
N ARG A 364 31.86 -7.32 36.36
CA ARG A 364 33.31 -7.29 36.58
C ARG A 364 33.86 -8.67 36.94
N ASP A 365 33.19 -9.36 37.87
CA ASP A 365 33.76 -10.58 38.48
C ASP A 365 33.30 -11.88 37.79
N GLY A 366 32.33 -11.80 36.89
CA GLY A 366 31.68 -12.95 36.26
C GLY A 366 30.23 -13.10 36.71
N LEU A 367 29.35 -13.39 35.76
CA LEU A 367 27.91 -13.48 35.91
C LEU A 367 27.51 -14.50 36.98
N TYR A 368 28.23 -15.63 37.06
CA TYR A 368 27.99 -16.70 38.02
C TYR A 368 29.07 -16.82 39.11
N ALA A 369 29.88 -15.77 39.32
CA ALA A 369 30.86 -15.75 40.41
C ALA A 369 30.20 -15.97 41.79
N THR A 370 30.78 -16.81 42.63
CA THR A 370 30.20 -17.12 43.96
C THR A 370 30.40 -16.02 44.99
N SER A 371 31.36 -15.14 44.76
CA SER A 371 31.74 -14.02 45.64
C SER A 371 32.32 -12.87 44.84
N GLN A 372 32.34 -11.67 45.41
CA GLN A 372 33.05 -10.53 44.82
C GLN A 372 34.56 -10.78 44.83
N GLY A 373 35.20 -10.50 43.70
CA GLY A 373 36.64 -10.56 43.50
C GLY A 373 37.35 -9.25 43.85
N GLU A 374 38.55 -9.07 43.31
CA GLU A 374 39.33 -7.84 43.46
C GLU A 374 38.60 -6.67 42.79
N VAL A 375 38.23 -5.65 43.58
CA VAL A 375 37.41 -4.54 43.06
C VAL A 375 38.10 -3.69 41.99
N GLY A 376 39.43 -3.81 41.87
CA GLY A 376 40.25 -3.14 40.87
C GLY A 376 40.42 -3.92 39.57
N ASP A 377 39.89 -5.14 39.47
CA ASP A 377 40.01 -5.98 38.27
C ASP A 377 39.12 -5.44 37.14
N ALA A 378 39.69 -5.19 35.96
CA ALA A 378 38.97 -4.71 34.78
C ALA A 378 39.00 -5.74 33.64
N ASP A 379 39.58 -6.92 33.85
CA ASP A 379 39.91 -7.85 32.78
C ASP A 379 38.65 -8.33 32.06
N LEU A 380 37.60 -8.71 32.79
CA LEU A 380 36.34 -9.13 32.18
C LEU A 380 35.65 -8.00 31.40
N LEU A 381 35.64 -6.77 31.93
CA LEU A 381 35.02 -5.62 31.26
C LEU A 381 35.74 -5.31 29.94
N ASN A 382 37.08 -5.35 29.95
CA ASN A 382 37.89 -5.20 28.75
C ASN A 382 37.68 -6.37 27.77
N ALA A 383 37.56 -7.59 28.26
CA ALA A 383 37.32 -8.78 27.44
C ALA A 383 35.92 -8.77 26.79
N ILE A 384 34.88 -8.29 27.48
CA ILE A 384 33.55 -8.06 26.90
C ILE A 384 33.63 -7.02 25.77
N SER A 385 34.31 -5.90 26.00
CA SER A 385 34.53 -4.90 24.94
C SER A 385 35.32 -5.47 23.76
N GLY A 386 36.32 -6.34 24.04
CA GLY A 386 37.11 -7.03 23.04
C GLY A 386 36.29 -7.99 22.18
N ALA A 387 35.37 -8.76 22.79
CA ALA A 387 34.50 -9.71 22.09
C ALA A 387 33.55 -9.02 21.09
N LEU A 388 33.11 -7.79 21.38
CA LEU A 388 32.32 -6.99 20.43
C LEU A 388 33.15 -6.50 19.23
N SER A 389 34.43 -6.18 19.46
CA SER A 389 35.37 -5.74 18.43
C SER A 389 36.00 -6.90 17.64
N GLU A 390 35.85 -8.13 18.09
CA GLU A 390 36.42 -9.31 17.46
C GLU A 390 35.87 -9.52 16.05
N VAL A 391 36.74 -9.77 15.08
CA VAL A 391 36.35 -10.08 13.71
C VAL A 391 36.09 -11.58 13.59
N ALA A 392 34.81 -11.96 13.55
CA ALA A 392 34.38 -13.35 13.47
C ALA A 392 33.23 -13.51 12.48
N ALA A 393 33.11 -14.70 11.89
CA ALA A 393 31.94 -15.04 11.06
C ALA A 393 30.73 -15.22 11.97
N PRO A 394 29.52 -14.76 11.56
CA PRO A 394 28.35 -14.85 12.41
C PRO A 394 27.85 -16.29 12.48
N ALA A 395 27.25 -16.65 13.61
CA ALA A 395 26.66 -17.98 13.79
C ALA A 395 25.28 -18.13 13.14
N SER A 396 24.56 -17.02 12.98
CA SER A 396 23.26 -16.98 12.30
C SER A 396 23.43 -17.08 10.78
N ALA A 397 22.64 -17.94 10.15
CA ALA A 397 22.59 -18.07 8.68
C ALA A 397 21.82 -16.91 8.00
N SER A 398 21.14 -16.08 8.79
CA SER A 398 20.38 -14.91 8.33
C SER A 398 21.26 -13.68 8.12
N LEU A 399 22.54 -13.74 8.51
CA LEU A 399 23.54 -12.68 8.33
C LEU A 399 24.54 -13.03 7.21
N ASP A 400 25.24 -12.02 6.70
CA ASP A 400 26.36 -12.21 5.76
C ASP A 400 27.46 -13.07 6.42
N PRO A 401 27.90 -14.19 5.81
CA PRO A 401 28.84 -15.12 6.44
C PRO A 401 30.28 -14.59 6.55
N SER A 402 30.57 -13.41 6.00
CA SER A 402 31.90 -12.80 6.07
C SER A 402 32.25 -12.41 7.50
N ALA A 403 33.49 -12.68 7.92
CA ALA A 403 33.94 -12.31 9.25
C ALA A 403 33.98 -10.78 9.42
N ARG A 404 33.29 -10.26 10.44
CA ARG A 404 33.17 -8.83 10.76
C ARG A 404 33.07 -8.62 12.28
N SER A 405 33.27 -7.38 12.72
CA SER A 405 32.95 -7.01 14.11
C SER A 405 31.43 -6.95 14.32
N TYR A 406 30.98 -6.98 15.57
CA TYR A 406 29.54 -6.85 15.87
C TYR A 406 28.97 -5.51 15.36
N THR A 407 29.73 -4.42 15.54
CA THR A 407 29.35 -3.08 15.10
C THR A 407 29.27 -2.96 13.57
N ASP A 408 30.08 -3.72 12.83
CA ASP A 408 29.99 -3.77 11.36
C ASP A 408 28.75 -4.52 10.88
N PHE A 409 28.33 -5.60 11.55
CA PHE A 409 27.08 -6.31 11.21
C PHE A 409 25.87 -5.38 11.37
N VAL A 410 25.81 -4.68 12.49
CA VAL A 410 24.75 -3.71 12.78
C VAL A 410 24.78 -2.56 11.77
N SER A 411 25.96 -2.04 11.45
CA SER A 411 26.09 -0.96 10.46
C SER A 411 25.62 -1.39 9.07
N SER A 412 25.87 -2.64 8.68
CA SER A 412 25.35 -3.23 7.45
C SER A 412 23.83 -3.26 7.46
N PHE A 413 23.22 -3.83 8.51
CA PHE A 413 21.77 -3.92 8.65
C PHE A 413 21.09 -2.55 8.58
N VAL A 414 21.60 -1.55 9.31
CA VAL A 414 21.07 -0.18 9.29
C VAL A 414 21.21 0.44 7.90
N SER A 415 22.34 0.24 7.23
CA SER A 415 22.55 0.72 5.87
C SER A 415 21.61 0.05 4.87
N ASP A 416 21.31 -1.23 5.04
CA ASP A 416 20.40 -1.98 4.18
C ASP A 416 18.94 -1.55 4.37
N VAL A 417 18.52 -1.25 5.60
CA VAL A 417 17.20 -0.69 5.93
C VAL A 417 17.05 0.71 5.31
N ALA A 418 18.00 1.62 5.56
CA ALA A 418 17.99 2.98 5.01
C ALA A 418 18.03 2.96 3.48
N GLY A 419 18.91 2.14 2.89
CA GLY A 419 19.02 1.97 1.46
C GLY A 419 17.74 1.40 0.83
N ALA A 420 17.05 0.47 1.50
CA ALA A 420 15.77 -0.05 1.04
C ALA A 420 14.70 1.05 1.01
N ARG A 421 14.61 1.87 2.06
CA ARG A 421 13.65 2.98 2.11
C ARG A 421 13.92 4.04 1.05
N VAL A 422 15.17 4.43 0.82
CA VAL A 422 15.54 5.38 -0.26
C VAL A 422 15.14 4.85 -1.64
N ARG A 423 15.33 3.54 -1.89
CA ARG A 423 14.89 2.92 -3.15
C ARG A 423 13.35 2.95 -3.29
N ARG A 424 12.61 2.67 -2.22
CA ARG A 424 11.13 2.72 -2.25
C ARG A 424 10.60 4.14 -2.42
N ASP A 425 11.23 5.13 -1.81
CA ASP A 425 10.91 6.56 -1.97
C ASP A 425 11.11 7.06 -3.40
N SER A 426 12.22 6.68 -4.02
CA SER A 426 12.51 7.00 -5.43
C SER A 426 11.48 6.37 -6.38
N GLU A 427 11.12 5.09 -6.14
CA GLU A 427 10.12 4.38 -6.93
C GLU A 427 8.72 5.02 -6.78
N GLN A 428 8.29 5.31 -5.55
CA GLN A 428 7.01 5.98 -5.29
C GLN A 428 6.92 7.33 -6.00
N THR A 429 7.98 8.14 -5.93
CA THR A 429 8.04 9.45 -6.60
C THR A 429 7.89 9.32 -8.11
N TYR A 430 8.58 8.34 -8.72
CA TYR A 430 8.46 8.05 -10.14
C TYR A 430 7.04 7.61 -10.53
N GLN A 431 6.44 6.68 -9.78
CA GLN A 431 5.08 6.21 -10.04
C GLN A 431 4.04 7.33 -9.85
N ALA A 432 4.24 8.22 -8.87
CA ALA A 432 3.37 9.37 -8.65
C ALA A 432 3.40 10.34 -9.83
N ALA A 433 4.59 10.65 -10.37
CA ALA A 433 4.73 11.50 -11.55
C ALA A 433 4.08 10.87 -12.80
N SER A 434 4.25 9.55 -13.00
CA SER A 434 3.62 8.84 -14.12
C SER A 434 2.10 8.82 -14.00
N GLN A 435 1.56 8.59 -12.80
CA GLN A 435 0.12 8.60 -12.54
C GLN A 435 -0.48 9.99 -12.78
N LEU A 436 0.20 11.05 -12.32
CA LEU A 436 -0.23 12.42 -12.52
C LEU A 436 -0.30 12.79 -14.02
N ALA A 437 0.71 12.41 -14.80
CA ALA A 437 0.72 12.67 -16.24
C ALA A 437 -0.45 11.98 -16.99
N LEU A 438 -0.78 10.74 -16.60
CA LEU A 438 -1.92 10.01 -17.17
C LEU A 438 -3.26 10.58 -16.72
N ARG A 439 -3.34 11.06 -15.47
CA ARG A 439 -4.53 11.75 -14.97
C ARG A 439 -4.78 13.05 -15.72
N GLU A 440 -3.74 13.83 -15.98
CA GLU A 440 -3.84 15.06 -16.78
C GLU A 440 -4.26 14.75 -18.23
N MET A 441 -3.73 13.67 -18.81
CA MET A 441 -4.17 13.21 -20.13
C MET A 441 -5.65 12.83 -20.14
N GLU A 442 -6.16 12.13 -19.12
CA GLU A 442 -7.59 11.82 -19.01
C GLU A 442 -8.44 13.10 -18.91
N LEU A 443 -8.01 14.06 -18.08
CA LEU A 443 -8.72 15.33 -17.89
C LEU A 443 -8.74 16.19 -19.16
N SER A 444 -7.69 16.13 -20.00
CA SER A 444 -7.64 16.85 -21.27
C SER A 444 -8.74 16.43 -22.27
N ILE A 445 -9.27 15.22 -22.12
CA ILE A 445 -10.39 14.67 -22.92
C ILE A 445 -11.74 14.98 -22.24
N GLY A 446 -11.69 15.44 -20.99
CA GLY A 446 -12.82 15.80 -20.15
C GLY A 446 -13.54 17.09 -20.59
N VAL A 447 -14.12 17.77 -19.60
CA VAL A 447 -14.92 18.97 -19.85
C VAL A 447 -14.03 20.21 -19.86
N ASP A 448 -13.87 20.81 -21.04
CA ASP A 448 -13.32 22.16 -21.20
C ASP A 448 -14.46 23.18 -21.05
N THR A 449 -14.46 23.93 -19.95
CA THR A 449 -15.53 24.88 -19.63
C THR A 449 -15.65 26.01 -20.66
N ASP A 450 -14.55 26.43 -21.27
CA ASP A 450 -14.56 27.50 -22.27
C ASP A 450 -15.20 27.00 -23.57
N GLN A 451 -14.87 25.77 -23.99
CA GLN A 451 -15.56 25.13 -25.11
C GLN A 451 -17.05 24.88 -24.83
N GLU A 452 -17.40 24.46 -23.61
CA GLU A 452 -18.80 24.25 -23.24
C GLU A 452 -19.59 25.59 -23.24
N LEU A 453 -18.99 26.69 -22.79
CA LEU A 453 -19.59 28.02 -22.87
C LEU A 453 -19.75 28.51 -24.32
N GLN A 454 -18.76 28.25 -25.18
CA GLN A 454 -18.88 28.54 -26.62
C GLN A 454 -20.05 27.78 -27.26
N ARG A 455 -20.19 26.49 -26.95
CA ARG A 455 -21.33 25.68 -27.40
C ARG A 455 -22.65 26.17 -26.85
N LEU A 456 -22.69 26.66 -25.61
CA LEU A 456 -23.91 27.25 -25.05
C LEU A 456 -24.36 28.45 -25.88
N MET A 457 -23.43 29.32 -26.27
CA MET A 457 -23.74 30.47 -27.13
C MET A 457 -24.26 30.04 -28.51
N GLU A 458 -23.68 29.01 -29.13
CA GLU A 458 -24.19 28.44 -30.39
C GLU A 458 -25.62 27.87 -30.21
N ILE A 459 -25.86 27.13 -29.12
CA ILE A 459 -27.18 26.58 -28.80
C ILE A 459 -28.21 27.70 -28.59
N GLU A 460 -27.85 28.79 -27.91
CA GLU A 460 -28.71 29.97 -27.73
C GLU A 460 -29.06 30.63 -29.07
N GLN A 461 -28.08 30.78 -29.98
CA GLN A 461 -28.32 31.32 -31.32
C GLN A 461 -29.27 30.42 -32.13
N HIS A 462 -29.06 29.09 -32.10
CA HIS A 462 -29.94 28.14 -32.78
C HIS A 462 -31.34 28.11 -32.16
N TYR A 463 -31.46 28.22 -30.85
CA TYR A 463 -32.74 28.29 -30.15
C TYR A 463 -33.51 29.54 -30.57
N ALA A 464 -32.86 30.71 -30.58
CA ALA A 464 -33.46 31.96 -31.02
C ALA A 464 -33.93 31.90 -32.50
N ALA A 465 -33.10 31.31 -33.38
CA ALA A 465 -33.48 31.11 -34.78
C ALA A 465 -34.71 30.21 -34.95
N ASN A 466 -34.79 29.10 -34.21
CA ASN A 466 -35.95 28.20 -34.24
C ASN A 466 -37.21 28.87 -33.68
N ALA A 467 -37.08 29.64 -32.60
CA ALA A 467 -38.20 30.41 -32.03
C ALA A 467 -38.72 31.47 -33.02
N GLN A 468 -37.84 32.15 -33.75
CA GLN A 468 -38.22 33.09 -34.81
C GLN A 468 -39.01 32.39 -35.94
N VAL A 469 -38.58 31.20 -36.36
CA VAL A 469 -39.32 30.39 -37.36
C VAL A 469 -40.71 30.02 -36.84
N MET A 470 -40.85 29.63 -35.57
CA MET A 470 -42.17 29.34 -34.99
C MET A 470 -43.08 30.57 -35.00
N SER A 471 -42.57 31.75 -34.62
CA SER A 471 -43.34 33.01 -34.68
C SER A 471 -43.81 33.36 -36.09
N VAL A 472 -42.94 33.21 -37.10
CA VAL A 472 -43.33 33.48 -38.50
C VAL A 472 -44.37 32.47 -39.00
N VAL A 473 -44.27 31.20 -38.60
CA VAL A 473 -45.26 30.18 -38.97
C VAL A 473 -46.60 30.44 -38.27
N ASP A 474 -46.58 30.88 -37.01
CA ASP A 474 -47.77 31.26 -36.24
C ASP A 474 -48.52 32.43 -36.92
N ASP A 475 -47.80 33.50 -37.26
CA ASP A 475 -48.34 34.64 -38.01
C ASP A 475 -48.98 34.22 -39.36
N LEU A 476 -48.36 33.28 -40.07
CA LEU A 476 -48.87 32.77 -41.35
C LEU A 476 -50.10 31.87 -41.16
N MET A 477 -50.17 31.08 -40.08
CA MET A 477 -51.31 30.26 -39.73
C MET A 477 -52.51 31.10 -39.29
N GLU A 478 -52.30 32.13 -38.47
CA GLU A 478 -53.35 33.10 -38.10
C GLU A 478 -53.94 33.78 -39.32
N ARG A 479 -53.09 34.23 -40.26
CA ARG A 479 -53.55 34.80 -41.53
C ARG A 479 -54.38 33.81 -42.35
N LEU A 480 -53.98 32.54 -42.37
CA LEU A 480 -54.71 31.48 -43.08
C LEU A 480 -56.07 31.18 -42.45
N LEU A 481 -56.18 31.24 -41.12
CA LEU A 481 -57.43 31.07 -40.37
C LEU A 481 -58.35 32.29 -40.44
N SER A 482 -57.80 33.47 -40.75
CA SER A 482 -58.54 34.72 -40.91
C SER A 482 -59.19 34.90 -42.30
N ILE A 483 -58.87 34.01 -43.24
CA ILE A 483 -59.47 33.91 -44.58
C ILE A 483 -60.56 32.84 -44.52
#